data_AF-A0AAF0C2Y0-F1
#
_entry.id   AF-A0AAF0C2Y0-F1
#
_cell.length_a   1.000
_cell.length_b   1.000
_cell.length_c   1.000
_cell.angle_alpha   90.00
_cell.angle_beta   90.00
_cell.angle_gamma   90.00
#
_symmetry.space_group_name_H-M   'P 1'
#
loop_
_entity.id
_entity.type
_entity.pdbx_description
1 polymer ?
#
loop_
_entity_poly.entity_id
_entity_poly.type
_entity_poly.pdbx_seq_one_letter_code
_entity_poly.pdbx_strand_id
1 'polypeptide(L)'
;MSEQVNTQINIKALRSELKAWGKFWRKKESVNGFASSSIRERYDSGTGDKNRAENIYVPGQVEELTHFISRLRPECIRALRARYVVDKPLDSAATLMGFDSKRSLQFWLAKAERGLISAM
;
A
#
# COMPACT_ATOMS: atom_id res chain seq x y z
N MET A 1 19.44 -30.99 -5.48
CA MET A 1 19.32 -30.38 -4.13
C MET A 1 18.92 -28.94 -4.35
N SER A 2 17.69 -28.59 -3.98
CA SER A 2 17.08 -27.30 -4.32
C SER A 2 17.76 -26.17 -3.58
N GLU A 3 18.23 -25.18 -4.33
CA GLU A 3 18.85 -23.96 -3.84
C GLU A 3 17.80 -23.14 -3.08
N GLN A 4 17.78 -23.30 -1.76
CA GLN A 4 16.98 -22.47 -0.87
C GLN A 4 17.68 -21.10 -0.81
N VAL A 5 17.42 -20.25 -1.80
CA VAL A 5 17.73 -18.82 -1.75
C VAL A 5 16.93 -18.27 -0.58
N ASN A 6 17.55 -18.27 0.61
CA ASN A 6 17.00 -17.66 1.79
C ASN A 6 17.15 -16.15 1.61
N THR A 7 16.29 -15.56 0.78
CA THR A 7 16.06 -14.14 0.70
C THR A 7 15.40 -13.73 2.02
N GLN A 8 16.20 -13.61 3.07
CA GLN A 8 15.87 -12.73 4.17
C GLN A 8 15.69 -11.35 3.54
N ILE A 9 14.45 -10.99 3.20
CA ILE A 9 14.13 -9.62 2.82
C ILE A 9 14.54 -8.76 4.00
N ASN A 10 15.64 -8.03 3.80
CA ASN A 10 16.18 -7.16 4.82
C ASN A 10 15.14 -6.06 5.05
N ILE A 11 14.79 -5.77 6.30
CA ILE A 11 13.82 -4.71 6.63
C ILE A 11 14.16 -3.37 5.96
N LYS A 12 15.44 -3.13 5.65
CA LYS A 12 15.91 -1.98 4.87
C LYS A 12 15.46 -2.00 3.41
N ALA A 13 15.49 -3.17 2.76
CA ALA A 13 15.00 -3.36 1.40
C ALA A 13 13.48 -3.15 1.36
N LEU A 14 12.74 -3.80 2.26
CA LEU A 14 11.29 -3.62 2.38
C LEU A 14 10.92 -2.14 2.59
N ARG A 15 11.63 -1.43 3.47
CA ARG A 15 11.39 0.01 3.68
C ARG A 15 11.65 0.84 2.43
N SER A 16 12.61 0.45 1.61
CA SER A 16 12.91 1.12 0.34
C SER A 16 11.80 0.87 -0.68
N GLU A 17 11.31 -0.36 -0.77
CA GLU A 17 10.17 -0.72 -1.62
C GLU A 17 8.88 -0.04 -1.17
N LEU A 18 8.58 -0.05 0.13
CA LEU A 18 7.44 0.68 0.71
C LEU A 18 7.51 2.19 0.45
N LYS A 19 8.72 2.76 0.42
CA LYS A 19 8.93 4.16 0.06
C LYS A 19 8.67 4.41 -1.43
N ALA A 20 9.10 3.51 -2.30
CA ALA A 20 8.80 3.58 -3.74
C ALA A 20 7.29 3.42 -4.00
N TRP A 21 6.66 2.44 -3.36
CA TRP A 21 5.21 2.20 -3.35
C TRP A 21 4.45 3.45 -2.88
N GLY A 22 4.82 3.99 -1.72
CA GLY A 22 4.19 5.20 -1.17
C GLY A 22 4.32 6.40 -2.10
N LYS A 23 5.50 6.60 -2.70
CA LYS A 23 5.74 7.67 -3.68
C LYS A 23 4.91 7.48 -4.96
N PHE A 24 4.79 6.25 -5.45
CA PHE A 24 3.97 5.90 -6.61
C PHE A 24 2.49 6.20 -6.33
N TRP A 25 1.96 5.71 -5.21
CA TRP A 25 0.57 5.93 -4.81
C TRP A 25 0.27 7.38 -4.46
N ARG A 26 1.23 8.11 -3.88
CA ARG A 26 1.12 9.56 -3.68
C ARG A 26 1.04 10.30 -5.00
N LYS A 27 1.94 10.01 -5.95
CA LYS A 27 1.90 10.60 -7.29
C LYS A 27 0.57 10.28 -7.97
N LYS A 28 0.06 9.06 -7.77
CA LYS A 28 -1.27 8.65 -8.25
C LYS A 28 -2.41 9.39 -7.55
N GLU A 29 -2.40 9.60 -6.23
CA GLU A 29 -3.44 10.39 -5.54
C GLU A 29 -3.38 11.88 -5.94
N SER A 30 -2.19 12.42 -6.25
CA SER A 30 -2.05 13.78 -6.79
C SER A 30 -2.54 13.91 -8.24
N VAL A 31 -2.44 12.83 -9.05
CA VAL A 31 -2.92 12.82 -10.45
C VAL A 31 -4.40 12.44 -10.53
N ASN A 32 -4.88 11.59 -9.62
CA ASN A 32 -6.22 11.00 -9.63
C ASN A 32 -7.08 11.48 -8.47
N GLY A 33 -6.80 12.71 -7.98
CA GLY A 33 -7.59 13.35 -6.93
C GLY A 33 -9.07 13.20 -7.25
N PHE A 34 -9.81 12.55 -6.35
CA PHE A 34 -11.25 12.25 -6.43
C PHE A 34 -11.73 10.93 -7.07
N ALA A 35 -10.89 9.95 -7.43
CA ALA A 35 -11.40 8.64 -7.87
C ALA A 35 -11.50 7.61 -6.73
N SER A 36 -11.85 8.05 -5.51
CA SER A 36 -12.32 7.15 -4.44
C SER A 36 -13.83 7.05 -4.50
N SER A 37 -14.36 6.50 -5.61
CA SER A 37 -15.69 5.91 -5.61
C SER A 37 -15.55 4.44 -5.95
N SER A 38 -15.74 3.63 -4.92
CA SER A 38 -16.24 2.25 -5.02
C SER A 38 -15.45 1.31 -5.94
N ILE A 39 -14.40 0.69 -5.39
CA ILE A 39 -14.10 -0.71 -5.73
C ILE A 39 -15.18 -1.54 -5.04
N ARG A 40 -16.38 -1.46 -5.58
CA ARG A 40 -17.51 -2.30 -5.23
C ARG A 40 -18.35 -2.39 -6.48
N GLU A 41 -18.34 -3.60 -7.05
CA GLU A 41 -19.27 -4.09 -8.07
C GLU A 41 -19.03 -3.49 -9.47
N ARG A 42 -18.87 -4.23 -10.57
CA ARG A 42 -19.60 -5.43 -10.98
C ARG A 42 -18.84 -6.25 -12.02
N TYR A 43 -19.11 -7.54 -11.96
CA TYR A 43 -19.08 -8.48 -13.07
C TYR A 43 -20.13 -8.06 -14.13
N ASP A 44 -19.79 -8.27 -15.40
CA ASP A 44 -20.70 -8.41 -16.56
C ASP A 44 -20.97 -7.21 -17.49
N SER A 45 -20.70 -7.52 -18.77
CA SER A 45 -21.33 -7.08 -20.02
C SER A 45 -21.23 -5.64 -20.54
N GLY A 46 -20.62 -5.56 -21.73
CA GLY A 46 -21.37 -5.10 -22.90
C GLY A 46 -21.22 -3.63 -23.29
N THR A 47 -20.52 -3.43 -24.41
CA THR A 47 -20.69 -2.35 -25.40
C THR A 47 -20.23 -0.96 -24.97
N GLY A 48 -19.27 -0.43 -25.71
CA GLY A 48 -18.40 0.65 -25.27
C GLY A 48 -19.01 2.04 -25.24
N ASP A 49 -18.37 2.91 -24.47
CA ASP A 49 -18.01 4.26 -24.91
C ASP A 49 -16.84 4.77 -24.06
N LYS A 50 -16.17 5.80 -24.57
CA LYS A 50 -14.81 6.27 -24.29
C LYS A 50 -14.59 6.79 -22.86
N ASN A 51 -14.39 5.88 -21.91
CA ASN A 51 -13.66 6.15 -20.68
C ASN A 51 -12.62 5.06 -20.53
N ARG A 52 -11.46 5.22 -21.20
CA ARG A 52 -10.26 4.47 -20.80
C ARG A 52 -9.98 4.90 -19.38
N ALA A 53 -10.50 4.15 -18.41
CA ALA A 53 -9.82 3.93 -17.14
C ALA A 53 -8.37 3.68 -17.54
N GLU A 54 -7.55 4.70 -17.36
CA GLU A 54 -6.18 4.72 -17.83
C GLU A 54 -5.57 3.41 -17.34
N ASN A 55 -5.05 2.61 -18.27
CA ASN A 55 -4.35 1.39 -17.94
C ASN A 55 -3.09 1.82 -17.20
N ILE A 56 -3.23 2.11 -15.91
CA ILE A 56 -2.14 2.60 -15.07
C ILE A 56 -1.15 1.45 -15.06
N TYR A 57 -0.03 1.65 -15.73
CA TYR A 57 1.08 0.72 -15.68
C TYR A 57 1.63 0.75 -14.25
N VAL A 58 1.10 -0.12 -13.40
CA VAL A 58 1.67 -0.40 -12.09
C VAL A 58 2.83 -1.34 -12.34
N PRO A 59 4.07 -0.98 -11.99
CA PRO A 59 5.19 -1.91 -12.13
C PRO A 59 4.93 -3.13 -11.26
N GLY A 60 5.20 -4.34 -11.76
CA GLY A 60 4.85 -5.61 -11.10
C GLY A 60 5.22 -5.67 -9.61
N GLN A 61 6.39 -5.15 -9.24
CA GLN A 61 6.84 -5.06 -7.83
C GLN A 61 5.88 -4.25 -6.94
N VAL A 62 5.30 -3.15 -7.44
CA VAL A 62 4.33 -2.33 -6.70
C VAL A 62 2.98 -3.05 -6.61
N GLU A 63 2.59 -3.80 -7.64
CA GLU A 63 1.37 -4.60 -7.64
C GLU A 63 1.46 -5.77 -6.65
N GLU A 64 2.55 -6.54 -6.69
CA GLU A 64 2.84 -7.62 -5.76
C GLU A 64 2.86 -7.11 -4.31
N LEU A 65 3.59 -6.02 -4.05
CA LEU A 65 3.62 -5.39 -2.73
C LEU A 65 2.22 -4.91 -2.29
N THR A 66 1.42 -4.35 -3.21
CA THR A 66 0.04 -3.96 -2.92
C THR A 66 -0.82 -5.18 -2.58
N HIS A 67 -0.63 -6.30 -3.28
CA HIS A 67 -1.33 -7.55 -3.00
C HIS A 67 -0.98 -8.08 -1.61
N PHE A 68 0.31 -8.13 -1.24
CA PHE A 68 0.74 -8.51 0.11
C PHE A 68 0.17 -7.58 1.20
N ILE A 69 0.17 -6.27 0.96
CA ILE A 69 -0.40 -5.28 1.87
C ILE A 69 -1.92 -5.51 2.02
N SER A 70 -2.64 -5.82 0.94
CA SER A 70 -4.09 -6.05 0.98
C SER A 70 -4.50 -7.23 1.86
N ARG A 71 -3.59 -8.20 2.07
CA ARG A 71 -3.80 -9.37 2.93
C ARG A 71 -3.54 -9.07 4.42
N LEU A 72 -2.97 -7.91 4.73
CA LEU A 72 -2.76 -7.48 6.12
C LEU A 72 -4.07 -6.98 6.75
N ARG A 73 -4.06 -6.87 8.09
CA ARG A 73 -5.14 -6.21 8.84
C ARG A 73 -5.38 -4.79 8.30
N PRO A 74 -6.63 -4.31 8.25
CA PRO A 74 -6.95 -2.96 7.80
C PRO A 74 -6.22 -1.86 8.60
N GLU A 75 -5.89 -2.11 9.87
CA GLU A 75 -5.08 -1.20 10.70
C GLU A 75 -3.63 -1.11 10.20
N CYS A 76 -3.03 -2.24 9.82
CA CYS A 76 -1.68 -2.27 9.23
C CYS A 76 -1.64 -1.51 7.91
N ILE A 77 -2.65 -1.71 7.06
CA ILE A 77 -2.78 -1.01 5.77
C ILE A 77 -2.88 0.50 6.00
N ARG A 78 -3.71 0.93 6.95
CA ARG A 78 -3.85 2.34 7.34
C ARG A 78 -2.54 2.92 7.85
N ALA A 79 -1.80 2.21 8.69
CA ALA A 79 -0.51 2.64 9.20
C ALA A 79 0.53 2.82 8.08
N LEU A 80 0.58 1.88 7.12
CA LEU A 80 1.46 1.98 5.94
C LEU A 80 1.09 3.17 5.07
N ARG A 81 -0.21 3.38 4.80
CA ARG A 81 -0.69 4.53 4.04
C ARG A 81 -0.35 5.85 4.72
N ALA A 82 -0.60 5.98 6.03
CA ALA A 82 -0.23 7.16 6.79
C ALA A 82 1.28 7.46 6.77
N ARG A 83 2.13 6.42 6.74
CA ARG A 83 3.58 6.60 6.78
C ARG A 83 4.20 6.91 5.42
N TYR A 84 3.75 6.23 4.37
CA TYR A 84 4.43 6.23 3.08
C TYR A 84 3.65 6.96 1.98
N VAL A 85 2.32 7.01 2.07
CA VAL A 85 1.48 7.69 1.09
C VAL A 85 1.22 9.14 1.52
N VAL A 86 0.73 9.33 2.75
CA VAL A 86 0.41 10.64 3.31
C VAL A 86 1.70 11.40 3.63
N ASP A 87 1.92 12.54 2.97
CA ASP A 87 3.05 13.44 3.24
C ASP A 87 2.77 14.36 4.43
N LYS A 88 2.34 13.80 5.55
CA LYS A 88 2.07 14.55 6.78
C LYS A 88 2.93 14.03 7.93
N PRO A 89 3.20 14.87 8.94
CA PRO A 89 3.84 14.40 10.16
C PRO A 89 3.05 13.23 10.75
N LEU A 90 3.77 12.28 11.35
CA LEU A 90 3.21 11.05 11.91
C LEU A 90 2.03 11.30 12.87
N ASP A 91 2.06 12.42 13.59
CA ASP A 91 0.99 12.82 14.50
C ASP A 91 -0.31 13.10 13.73
N SER A 92 -0.25 13.99 12.73
CA SER A 92 -1.40 14.29 11.89
C SER A 92 -1.84 13.09 11.06
N ALA A 93 -0.91 12.26 10.62
CA ALA A 93 -1.22 11.04 9.87
C ALA A 93 -1.88 9.97 10.77
N ALA A 94 -1.51 9.91 12.05
CA ALA A 94 -2.15 9.04 13.05
C ALA A 94 -3.60 9.47 13.27
N THR A 95 -3.84 10.75 13.54
CA THR A 95 -5.20 11.30 13.71
C THR A 95 -6.05 11.09 12.46
N LEU A 96 -5.49 11.34 11.27
CA LEU A 96 -6.21 11.20 10.00
C LEU A 96 -6.63 9.75 9.71
N MET A 97 -5.86 8.76 10.17
CA MET A 97 -6.20 7.35 10.03
C MET A 97 -7.01 6.77 11.20
N GLY A 98 -7.36 7.60 12.19
CA GLY A 98 -8.13 7.20 13.36
C GLY A 98 -7.32 6.44 14.41
N PHE A 99 -5.99 6.64 14.46
CA PHE A 99 -5.18 6.14 15.56
C PHE A 99 -5.20 7.13 16.72
N ASP A 100 -5.35 6.58 17.92
CA ASP A 100 -5.33 7.33 19.18
C ASP A 100 -4.02 8.10 19.39
N SER A 101 -2.90 7.48 19.03
CA SER A 101 -1.56 8.00 19.32
C SER A 101 -0.56 7.65 18.23
N LYS A 102 0.47 8.49 18.07
CA LYS A 102 1.65 8.21 17.22
C LYS A 102 2.31 6.87 17.55
N ARG A 103 2.30 6.44 18.82
CA ARG A 103 2.82 5.13 19.25
C ARG A 103 1.99 3.98 18.68
N SER A 104 0.67 4.09 18.69
CA SER A 104 -0.23 3.08 18.13
C SER A 104 0.02 2.91 16.63
N LEU A 105 0.16 4.01 15.89
CA LEU A 105 0.53 3.96 14.47
C LEU A 105 1.87 3.25 14.26
N GLN A 106 2.91 3.60 15.03
CA GLN A 106 4.22 2.94 14.92
C GLN A 106 4.18 1.45 15.25
N PHE A 107 3.36 1.05 16.23
CA PHE A 107 3.16 -0.34 16.58
C PHE A 107 2.54 -1.12 15.41
N TRP A 108 1.47 -0.59 14.82
CA TRP A 108 0.83 -1.19 13.64
C TRP A 108 1.74 -1.20 12.43
N LEU A 109 2.55 -0.15 12.24
CA LEU A 109 3.56 -0.09 11.20
C LEU A 109 4.59 -1.22 11.36
N ALA A 110 5.17 -1.38 12.55
CA ALA A 110 6.15 -2.43 12.82
C ALA A 110 5.54 -3.83 12.64
N LYS A 111 4.26 -4.00 13.01
CA LYS A 111 3.52 -5.24 12.79
C LYS A 111 3.28 -5.52 11.30
N ALA A 112 2.97 -4.48 10.53
CA ALA A 112 2.83 -4.55 9.08
C ALA A 112 4.15 -4.95 8.41
N GLU A 113 5.25 -4.30 8.79
CA GLU A 113 6.60 -4.60 8.27
C GLU A 113 6.97 -6.07 8.52
N ARG A 114 6.74 -6.59 9.74
CA ARG A 114 6.97 -8.00 10.06
C ARG A 114 6.05 -8.94 9.28
N GLY A 115 4.78 -8.55 9.10
CA GLY A 115 3.81 -9.31 8.32
C GLY A 115 4.21 -9.44 6.85
N LEU A 116 4.77 -8.38 6.27
CA LEU A 116 5.26 -8.39 4.89
C LEU A 116 6.51 -9.24 4.74
N ILE A 117 7.48 -9.12 5.65
CA ILE A 117 8.69 -9.97 5.64
C ILE A 117 8.34 -11.46 5.75
N SER A 118 7.26 -11.80 6.47
CA SER A 118 6.81 -13.19 6.60
C SER A 118 5.95 -13.67 5.43
N ALA A 119 5.38 -12.76 4.64
CA ALA A 119 4.46 -13.08 3.54
C ALA A 119 5.16 -13.12 2.17
N MET A 120 6.34 -12.51 2.08
CA MET A 120 7.25 -12.51 0.93
C MET A 120 8.30 -13.61 1.09
#